data_AF-A0A7S0RN35-F1
#
_entry.id   AF-A0A7S0RN35-F1
#
_cell.length_a   1.000
_cell.length_b   1.000
_cell.length_c   1.000
_cell.angle_alpha   90.00
_cell.angle_beta   90.00
_cell.angle_gamma   90.00
#
_symmetry.space_group_name_H-M   'P 1'
#
loop_
_entity.id
_entity.type
_entity.pdbx_description
1 polymer ?
#
loop_
_entity_poly.entity_id
_entity_poly.type
_entity_poly.pdbx_seq_one_letter_code
_entity_poly.pdbx_strand_id
1 'polypeptide(L)'
;SSSGVLISSDRGESWSGTGDLVYPHTSLLEGVVSEVRGASQAGGDEPDAAAAEGQGSPAGSHLMMMFRSTKGCAFRSFSRDRGGNWSFPEAVDVVNPNSKMDAMRLEGRGATPLAMAFNNHPKLLSYCSKCRTHLHVAFSNNDGQTWKLVAQIEDEQRDGVRIHYPSLLQLDRSTLAVFYSRFYLGRCAQVRAPRESYCPGRDSNNQGIFMATIDLTAVRQGRVPQLDTRRPNDGDERVLSDALRD
;
A
#
# COMPACT_ATOMS: atom_id res chain seq x y z
N SER A 1 13.23 8.44 12.29
CA SER A 1 12.01 9.06 11.74
C SER A 1 10.90 8.84 12.73
N SER A 2 10.08 9.85 12.97
CA SER A 2 8.76 9.67 13.58
C SER A 2 7.73 9.43 12.48
N SER A 3 6.62 8.79 12.83
CA SER A 3 5.41 8.67 12.02
C SER A 3 4.22 9.01 12.90
N GLY A 4 3.13 9.49 12.34
CA GLY A 4 1.93 9.86 13.09
C GLY A 4 0.82 10.19 12.12
N VAL A 5 -0.23 10.85 12.59
CA VAL A 5 -1.31 11.30 11.72
C VAL A 5 -1.56 12.79 11.88
N LEU A 6 -2.01 13.41 10.80
CA LEU A 6 -2.63 14.71 10.82
C LEU A 6 -4.15 14.50 10.81
N ILE A 7 -4.84 15.07 11.78
CA ILE A 7 -6.31 14.97 11.91
C ILE A 7 -6.91 16.36 11.76
N SER A 8 -7.94 16.44 10.92
CA SER A 8 -8.84 17.58 10.82
C SER A 8 -10.22 17.20 11.36
N SER A 9 -10.79 18.06 12.19
CA SER A 9 -12.18 17.96 12.69
C SER A 9 -13.16 18.89 11.95
N ASP A 10 -12.64 19.72 11.04
CA ASP A 10 -13.34 20.81 10.36
C ASP A 10 -13.25 20.69 8.83
N ARG A 11 -13.24 19.44 8.32
CA ARG A 11 -13.26 19.12 6.88
C ARG A 11 -12.05 19.69 6.11
N GLY A 12 -10.91 19.81 6.78
CA GLY A 12 -9.62 20.16 6.21
C GLY A 12 -9.25 21.63 6.33
N GLU A 13 -10.05 22.46 7.02
CA GLU A 13 -9.72 23.87 7.27
C GLU A 13 -8.52 24.01 8.21
N SER A 14 -8.43 23.15 9.24
CA SER A 14 -7.28 23.07 10.15
C SER A 14 -6.85 21.63 10.42
N TRP A 15 -5.60 21.48 10.85
CA TRP A 15 -4.95 20.18 11.06
C TRP A 15 -4.16 20.17 12.37
N SER A 16 -4.25 19.05 13.08
CA SER A 16 -3.48 18.77 14.29
C SER A 16 -2.66 17.50 14.13
N GLY A 17 -1.39 17.53 14.50
CA GLY A 17 -0.53 16.34 14.55
C GLY A 17 -0.74 15.58 15.84
N THR A 18 -0.86 14.25 15.75
CA THR A 18 -1.02 13.37 16.92
C THR A 18 -0.44 11.97 16.66
N GLY A 19 -0.26 11.22 17.73
CA GLY A 19 0.11 9.80 17.65
C GLY A 19 1.53 9.54 17.16
N ASP A 20 2.50 10.36 17.61
CA ASP A 20 3.91 10.18 17.25
C ASP A 20 4.44 8.78 17.63
N LEU A 21 4.85 8.04 16.63
CA LEU A 21 5.48 6.73 16.69
C LEU A 21 6.95 6.85 16.31
N VAL A 22 7.83 6.46 17.22
CA VAL A 22 9.26 6.30 16.96
C VAL A 22 9.66 4.90 17.38
N TYR A 23 10.29 4.16 16.47
CA TYR A 23 10.89 2.88 16.79
C TYR A 23 12.36 2.85 16.35
N PRO A 24 13.32 2.67 17.28
CA PRO A 24 14.74 2.75 16.96
C PRO A 24 15.19 1.77 15.88
N HIS A 25 16.13 2.20 15.03
CA HIS A 25 16.83 1.39 14.02
C HIS A 25 15.96 0.71 12.94
N THR A 26 14.64 0.92 12.90
CA THR A 26 13.76 0.34 11.86
C THR A 26 13.53 1.29 10.69
N SER A 27 13.54 2.59 10.96
CA SER A 27 13.12 3.63 10.01
C SER A 27 11.69 3.37 9.54
N LEU A 28 10.73 3.46 10.46
CA LEU A 28 9.32 3.54 10.09
C LEU A 28 9.11 4.79 9.25
N LEU A 29 8.68 4.60 8.01
CA LEU A 29 8.54 5.65 7.00
C LEU A 29 7.25 5.44 6.22
N GLU A 30 6.69 6.53 5.69
CA GLU A 30 5.52 6.52 4.79
C GLU A 30 4.37 5.66 5.33
N GLY A 31 3.88 6.00 6.53
CA GLY A 31 2.77 5.32 7.17
C GLY A 31 1.50 5.39 6.32
N VAL A 32 0.89 4.23 6.04
CA VAL A 32 -0.40 4.12 5.35
C VAL A 32 -1.46 3.70 6.35
N VAL A 33 -2.53 4.49 6.45
CA VAL A 33 -3.61 4.26 7.42
C VAL A 33 -4.81 3.64 6.74
N SER A 34 -5.33 2.56 7.32
CA SER A 34 -6.55 1.89 6.87
C SER A 34 -7.49 1.63 8.04
N GLU A 35 -8.79 1.68 7.80
CA GLU A 35 -9.78 1.26 8.79
C GLU A 35 -9.77 -0.26 9.00
N VAL A 36 -9.90 -0.67 10.25
CA VAL A 36 -10.07 -2.06 10.67
C VAL A 36 -11.28 -2.23 11.58
N ARG A 37 -11.81 -3.44 11.67
CA ARG A 37 -13.01 -3.74 12.48
C ARG A 37 -12.66 -3.88 13.96
N GLY A 38 -11.39 -4.10 14.24
CA GLY A 38 -10.84 -4.28 15.57
C GLY A 38 -9.98 -5.53 15.57
N ALA A 39 -8.68 -5.37 15.79
CA ALA A 39 -7.79 -6.51 15.92
C ALA A 39 -8.19 -7.32 17.15
N SER A 40 -8.72 -8.53 16.97
CA SER A 40 -8.49 -9.56 17.98
C SER A 40 -6.99 -9.82 17.96
N GLN A 41 -6.29 -9.49 19.04
CA GLN A 41 -4.89 -9.85 19.14
C GLN A 41 -4.78 -11.36 19.03
N ALA A 42 -3.99 -11.84 18.06
CA ALA A 42 -3.57 -13.22 18.04
C ALA A 42 -2.46 -13.37 19.09
N GLY A 43 -2.78 -14.01 20.22
CA GLY A 43 -1.81 -14.61 21.13
C GLY A 43 -1.04 -13.65 22.04
N GLY A 44 -1.64 -13.36 23.19
CA GLY A 44 -0.98 -12.81 24.37
C GLY A 44 -1.93 -12.99 25.55
N ASP A 45 -1.60 -13.90 26.46
CA ASP A 45 -2.35 -14.12 27.69
C ASP A 45 -2.33 -12.83 28.53
N GLU A 46 -3.48 -12.16 28.60
CA GLU A 46 -4.16 -11.55 29.77
C GLU A 46 -5.03 -10.38 29.26
N PRO A 47 -6.34 -10.33 29.55
CA PRO A 47 -7.11 -9.12 29.29
C PRO A 47 -6.67 -8.05 30.30
N ASP A 48 -6.18 -6.90 29.82
CA ASP A 48 -6.05 -5.71 30.65
C ASP A 48 -7.42 -5.43 31.31
N ALA A 49 -7.49 -5.71 32.60
CA ALA A 49 -8.67 -5.59 33.46
C ALA A 49 -8.99 -4.12 33.79
N ALA A 50 -8.99 -3.24 32.78
CA ALA A 50 -9.27 -1.81 32.93
C ALA A 50 -10.32 -1.26 31.94
N ALA A 51 -11.12 -2.13 31.32
CA ALA A 51 -12.28 -1.72 30.53
C ALA A 51 -13.57 -2.34 31.08
N ALA A 52 -13.78 -2.25 32.40
CA ALA A 52 -15.08 -2.45 33.01
C ALA A 52 -15.54 -1.12 33.61
N GLU A 53 -16.74 -0.73 33.16
CA GLU A 53 -17.62 0.30 33.72
C GLU A 53 -17.36 1.77 33.37
N GLY A 54 -18.25 2.30 32.53
CA GLY A 54 -18.47 3.74 32.38
C GLY A 54 -18.39 4.22 30.94
N GLN A 55 -19.56 4.34 30.32
CA GLN A 55 -19.80 4.99 29.01
C GLN A 55 -19.22 4.20 27.83
N GLY A 56 -20.09 3.47 27.13
CA GLY A 56 -19.72 2.84 25.86
C GLY A 56 -19.11 3.87 24.93
N SER A 57 -17.81 3.70 24.63
CA SER A 57 -17.26 4.31 23.43
C SER A 57 -18.09 3.76 22.27
N PRO A 58 -18.77 4.62 21.47
CA PRO A 58 -19.52 4.14 20.33
C PRO A 58 -18.51 3.42 19.43
N ALA A 59 -18.84 2.19 19.00
CA ALA A 59 -18.04 1.33 18.13
C ALA A 59 -16.97 2.13 17.34
N GLY A 60 -15.78 2.27 17.93
CA GLY A 60 -14.79 3.22 17.44
C GLY A 60 -14.16 2.65 16.18
N SER A 61 -14.01 3.46 15.13
CA SER A 61 -13.19 3.08 13.98
C SER A 61 -11.79 2.76 14.50
N HIS A 62 -11.40 1.49 14.38
CA HIS A 62 -10.04 1.07 14.67
C HIS A 62 -9.21 1.38 13.45
N LEU A 63 -7.99 1.88 13.64
CA LEU A 63 -7.07 2.17 12.55
C LEU A 63 -5.91 1.20 12.60
N MET A 64 -5.44 0.80 11.43
CA MET A 64 -4.14 0.15 11.24
C MET A 64 -3.26 1.13 10.46
N MET A 65 -2.03 1.33 10.93
CA MET A 65 -0.98 1.98 10.16
C MET A 65 0.04 0.94 9.73
N MET A 66 0.35 0.86 8.44
CA MET A 66 1.43 0.05 7.90
C MET A 66 2.62 0.92 7.49
N PHE A 67 3.83 0.41 7.66
CA PHE A 67 5.07 1.13 7.38
C PHE A 67 5.95 0.35 6.42
N ARG A 68 6.57 1.05 5.47
CA ARG A 68 7.81 0.54 4.87
C ARG A 68 8.94 0.61 5.90
N SER A 69 9.93 -0.26 5.78
CA SER A 69 11.06 -0.29 6.70
C SER A 69 12.38 -0.60 6.01
N THR A 70 13.48 -0.32 6.69
CA THR A 70 14.81 -0.72 6.23
C THR A 70 15.17 -2.17 6.58
N LYS A 71 14.32 -2.88 7.34
CA LYS A 71 14.58 -4.21 7.87
C LYS A 71 14.27 -5.37 6.91
N GLY A 72 13.69 -5.09 5.74
CA GLY A 72 13.35 -6.12 4.76
C GLY A 72 11.92 -6.66 4.86
N CYS A 73 11.15 -6.21 5.87
CA CYS A 73 9.74 -6.51 6.08
C CYS A 73 8.95 -5.23 6.37
N ALA A 74 7.64 -5.27 6.18
CA ALA A 74 6.75 -4.20 6.61
C ALA A 74 6.54 -4.26 8.14
N PHE A 75 6.13 -3.15 8.71
CA PHE A 75 5.67 -3.07 10.10
C PHE A 75 4.21 -2.61 10.13
N ARG A 76 3.51 -2.90 11.22
CA ARG A 76 2.18 -2.33 11.48
C ARG A 76 2.05 -1.83 12.92
N SER A 77 1.11 -0.93 13.14
CA SER A 77 0.65 -0.49 14.45
C SER A 77 -0.86 -0.22 14.41
N PHE A 78 -1.56 -0.34 15.52
CA PHE A 78 -3.01 -0.13 15.61
C PHE A 78 -3.36 1.03 16.53
N SER A 79 -4.43 1.74 16.21
CA SER A 79 -5.05 2.74 17.07
C SER A 79 -6.50 2.40 17.33
N ARG A 80 -6.94 2.56 18.58
CA ARG A 80 -8.33 2.37 19.03
C ARG A 80 -9.07 3.70 19.29
N ASP A 81 -8.34 4.80 19.23
CA ASP A 81 -8.77 6.16 19.57
C ASP A 81 -8.58 7.12 18.37
N ARG A 82 -8.81 6.60 17.15
CA ARG A 82 -8.79 7.36 15.90
C ARG A 82 -7.46 8.06 15.60
N GLY A 83 -6.36 7.43 16.00
CA GLY A 83 -5.00 7.89 15.74
C GLY A 83 -4.40 8.74 16.85
N GLY A 84 -5.09 8.91 17.98
CA GLY A 84 -4.57 9.61 19.16
C GLY A 84 -3.35 8.90 19.76
N ASN A 85 -3.48 7.59 19.95
CA ASN A 85 -2.42 6.70 20.40
C ASN A 85 -2.32 5.49 19.48
N TRP A 86 -1.12 4.91 19.44
CA TRP A 86 -0.80 3.78 18.59
C TRP A 86 -0.11 2.68 19.40
N SER A 87 -0.41 1.43 19.09
CA SER A 87 0.25 0.28 19.69
C SER A 87 1.73 0.24 19.31
N PHE A 88 2.50 -0.58 20.04
CA PHE A 88 3.88 -0.85 19.65
C PHE A 88 3.94 -1.36 18.19
N PRO A 89 4.87 -0.86 17.36
CA PRO A 89 5.03 -1.34 15.99
C PRO A 89 5.55 -2.77 15.92
N GLU A 90 4.83 -3.64 15.21
CA GLU A 90 5.17 -5.05 15.04
C GLU A 90 5.60 -5.34 13.60
N ALA A 91 6.60 -6.19 13.42
CA ALA A 91 6.92 -6.72 12.10
C ALA A 91 5.78 -7.61 11.60
N VAL A 92 5.47 -7.53 10.31
CA VAL A 92 4.51 -8.43 9.66
C VAL A 92 5.22 -9.33 8.65
N ASP A 93 4.63 -10.49 8.37
CA ASP A 93 5.09 -11.42 7.34
C ASP A 93 4.74 -10.91 5.93
N VAL A 94 5.24 -9.72 5.61
CA VAL A 94 5.13 -9.05 4.33
C VAL A 94 6.51 -8.51 4.01
N VAL A 95 7.12 -9.02 2.94
CA VAL A 95 8.42 -8.51 2.49
C VAL A 95 8.32 -7.03 2.12
N ASN A 96 9.32 -6.25 2.50
CA ASN A 96 9.41 -4.84 2.13
C ASN A 96 10.86 -4.45 1.80
N PRO A 97 11.16 -4.13 0.53
CA PRO A 97 12.50 -3.74 0.10
C PRO A 97 12.80 -2.25 0.37
N ASN A 98 12.21 -1.67 1.43
CA ASN A 98 12.19 -0.23 1.68
C ASN A 98 11.50 0.58 0.55
N SER A 99 10.43 0.02 -0.01
CA SER A 99 9.56 0.70 -0.99
C SER A 99 8.21 1.07 -0.37
N LYS A 100 7.60 2.14 -0.88
CA LYS A 100 6.24 2.53 -0.53
C LYS A 100 5.27 1.38 -0.82
N MET A 101 4.29 1.21 0.04
CA MET A 101 3.11 0.37 -0.17
C MET A 101 1.86 1.25 -0.09
N ASP A 102 0.72 0.71 -0.48
CA ASP A 102 -0.59 1.29 -0.17
C ASP A 102 -1.54 0.20 0.30
N ALA A 103 -2.47 0.56 1.17
CA ALA A 103 -3.41 -0.36 1.78
C ALA A 103 -4.74 0.34 2.08
N MET A 104 -5.84 -0.29 1.73
CA MET A 104 -7.19 0.21 2.00
C MET A 104 -8.15 -0.92 2.33
N ARG A 105 -9.21 -0.62 3.08
CA ARG A 105 -10.35 -1.54 3.20
C ARG A 105 -11.20 -1.44 1.94
N LEU A 106 -11.54 -2.59 1.36
CA LEU A 106 -12.51 -2.60 0.27
C LEU A 106 -13.91 -2.29 0.81
N GLU A 107 -14.66 -1.48 0.08
CA GLU A 107 -16.06 -1.20 0.33
C GLU A 107 -16.96 -2.33 -0.17
N GLY A 108 -18.05 -2.57 0.55
CA GLY A 108 -18.95 -3.68 0.26
C GLY A 108 -20.03 -3.86 1.32
N ARG A 109 -20.86 -4.90 1.15
CA ARG A 109 -21.80 -5.31 2.21
C ARG A 109 -21.10 -6.32 3.12
N GLY A 110 -21.28 -6.16 4.44
CA GLY A 110 -20.74 -7.09 5.44
C GLY A 110 -19.21 -7.03 5.57
N ALA A 111 -18.61 -8.19 5.82
CA ALA A 111 -17.17 -8.31 6.03
C ALA A 111 -16.39 -8.31 4.70
N THR A 112 -15.80 -7.18 4.35
CA THR A 112 -14.83 -6.99 3.27
C THR A 112 -13.36 -7.11 3.72
N PRO A 113 -12.44 -7.49 2.83
CA PRO A 113 -11.01 -7.56 3.13
C PRO A 113 -10.33 -6.18 3.10
N LEU A 114 -9.12 -6.13 3.66
CA LEU A 114 -8.12 -5.13 3.28
C LEU A 114 -7.43 -5.56 1.99
N ALA A 115 -7.12 -4.60 1.12
CA ALA A 115 -6.25 -4.76 -0.03
C ALA A 115 -4.93 -4.02 0.22
N MET A 116 -3.82 -4.58 -0.24
CA MET A 116 -2.50 -3.95 -0.17
C MET A 116 -1.77 -4.12 -1.50
N ALA A 117 -1.25 -3.03 -2.05
CA ALA A 117 -0.33 -3.02 -3.18
C ALA A 117 1.09 -2.77 -2.67
N PHE A 118 2.02 -3.65 -3.03
CA PHE A 118 3.40 -3.61 -2.51
C PHE A 118 4.39 -4.28 -3.45
N ASN A 119 5.67 -3.95 -3.30
CA ASN A 119 6.75 -4.66 -4.00
C ASN A 119 7.08 -5.94 -3.25
N ASN A 120 6.61 -7.07 -3.79
CA ASN A 120 6.79 -8.39 -3.23
C ASN A 120 8.16 -9.00 -3.60
N HIS A 121 9.23 -8.35 -3.17
CA HIS A 121 10.57 -8.92 -3.34
C HIS A 121 11.43 -8.71 -2.10
N PRO A 122 12.28 -9.70 -1.75
CA PRO A 122 13.21 -9.53 -0.66
C PRO A 122 14.29 -8.52 -1.02
N LYS A 123 14.74 -7.77 -0.02
CA LYS A 123 15.81 -6.76 -0.15
C LYS A 123 17.19 -7.36 -0.46
N LEU A 124 17.37 -8.67 -0.22
CA LEU A 124 18.68 -9.31 -0.06
C LEU A 124 19.15 -10.15 -1.27
N LEU A 125 18.53 -10.02 -2.45
CA LEU A 125 19.07 -10.65 -3.65
C LEU A 125 20.29 -9.87 -4.15
N SER A 126 21.44 -10.55 -4.21
CA SER A 126 22.77 -9.97 -4.40
C SER A 126 22.92 -9.14 -5.68
N TYR A 127 22.20 -9.49 -6.76
CA TYR A 127 22.27 -8.77 -8.05
C TYR A 127 21.27 -7.61 -8.17
N CYS A 128 20.33 -7.45 -7.23
CA CYS A 128 19.21 -6.50 -7.36
C CYS A 128 18.89 -5.78 -6.04
N SER A 129 19.90 -5.51 -5.20
CA SER A 129 19.72 -4.98 -3.83
C SER A 129 19.03 -3.62 -3.74
N LYS A 130 18.97 -2.86 -4.84
CA LYS A 130 18.25 -1.58 -4.92
C LYS A 130 16.95 -1.66 -5.72
N CYS A 131 16.62 -2.81 -6.30
CA CYS A 131 15.43 -2.99 -7.13
C CYS A 131 14.15 -2.64 -6.36
N ARG A 132 13.15 -2.20 -7.11
CA ARG A 132 11.77 -2.00 -6.66
C ARG A 132 10.92 -2.63 -7.75
N THR A 133 10.70 -3.93 -7.68
CA THR A 133 10.08 -4.75 -8.73
C THR A 133 8.95 -5.61 -8.13
N HIS A 134 8.37 -6.55 -8.87
CA HIS A 134 7.31 -7.45 -8.36
C HIS A 134 6.17 -6.69 -7.67
N LEU A 135 5.54 -5.75 -8.40
CA LEU A 135 4.41 -5.00 -7.85
C LEU A 135 3.18 -5.88 -7.85
N HIS A 136 2.75 -6.26 -6.65
CA HIS A 136 1.70 -7.24 -6.43
C HIS A 136 0.59 -6.65 -5.57
N VAL A 137 -0.59 -7.29 -5.61
CA VAL A 137 -1.70 -7.01 -4.71
C VAL A 137 -2.02 -8.24 -3.87
N ALA A 138 -2.14 -8.04 -2.55
CA ALA A 138 -2.55 -9.06 -1.60
C ALA A 138 -3.74 -8.61 -0.75
N PHE A 139 -4.58 -9.55 -0.35
CA PHE A 139 -5.75 -9.29 0.50
C PHE A 139 -5.58 -9.88 1.89
N SER A 140 -6.15 -9.20 2.89
CA SER A 140 -6.28 -9.69 4.25
C SER A 140 -7.75 -9.75 4.67
N ASN A 141 -8.22 -10.93 5.07
CA ASN A 141 -9.57 -11.13 5.60
C ASN A 141 -9.65 -11.01 7.13
N ASN A 142 -8.52 -10.83 7.80
CA ASN A 142 -8.38 -10.80 9.26
C ASN A 142 -7.62 -9.55 9.72
N ASP A 143 -8.04 -8.39 9.19
CA ASP A 143 -7.57 -7.07 9.62
C ASP A 143 -6.03 -6.91 9.66
N GLY A 144 -5.37 -7.45 8.64
CA GLY A 144 -3.93 -7.28 8.41
C GLY A 144 -3.06 -8.28 9.17
N GLN A 145 -3.65 -9.30 9.80
CA GLN A 145 -2.90 -10.38 10.45
C GLN A 145 -2.18 -11.27 9.44
N THR A 146 -2.88 -11.69 8.39
CA THR A 146 -2.32 -12.51 7.30
C THR A 146 -2.69 -11.93 5.95
N TRP A 147 -1.83 -12.14 4.96
CA TRP A 147 -1.99 -11.59 3.61
C TRP A 147 -1.88 -12.70 2.57
N LYS A 148 -2.81 -12.74 1.61
CA LYS A 148 -2.81 -13.68 0.50
C LYS A 148 -2.68 -12.93 -0.81
N LEU A 149 -1.71 -13.31 -1.63
CA LEU A 149 -1.52 -12.76 -2.98
C LEU A 149 -2.78 -13.01 -3.83
N VAL A 150 -3.25 -11.96 -4.52
CA VAL A 150 -4.42 -12.04 -5.41
C VAL A 150 -4.12 -11.59 -6.83
N ALA A 151 -3.12 -10.73 -7.04
CA ALA A 151 -2.72 -10.28 -8.38
C ALA A 151 -1.22 -9.96 -8.47
N GLN A 152 -0.64 -10.19 -9.64
CA GLN A 152 0.72 -9.81 -10.02
C GLN A 152 0.60 -8.72 -11.09
N ILE A 153 0.78 -7.45 -10.72
CA ILE A 153 0.59 -6.31 -11.64
C ILE A 153 1.79 -6.18 -12.56
N GLU A 154 2.99 -6.30 -11.99
CA GLU A 154 4.25 -6.21 -12.73
C GLU A 154 5.29 -7.15 -12.13
N ASP A 155 5.88 -8.02 -12.95
CA ASP A 155 6.87 -9.02 -12.52
C ASP A 155 8.27 -8.80 -13.10
N GLU A 156 8.50 -7.70 -13.82
CA GLU A 156 9.81 -7.44 -14.41
C GLU A 156 10.89 -7.26 -13.35
N GLN A 157 11.91 -8.11 -13.41
CA GLN A 157 13.10 -8.04 -12.57
C GLN A 157 14.33 -7.78 -13.42
N ARG A 158 14.69 -6.51 -13.54
CA ARG A 158 15.86 -6.07 -14.31
C ARG A 158 16.56 -4.94 -13.57
N ASP A 159 17.89 -4.90 -13.66
CA ASP A 159 18.66 -3.80 -13.06
C ASP A 159 18.22 -2.45 -13.65
N GLY A 160 18.24 -1.43 -12.81
CA GLY A 160 17.75 -0.10 -13.13
C GLY A 160 16.22 0.04 -13.22
N VAL A 161 15.44 -1.03 -13.32
CA VAL A 161 13.97 -0.93 -13.30
C VAL A 161 13.47 -0.57 -11.90
N ARG A 162 12.48 0.32 -11.89
CA ARG A 162 11.81 0.78 -10.68
C ARG A 162 10.30 0.84 -10.99
N ILE A 163 9.56 -0.07 -10.39
CA ILE A 163 8.09 -0.14 -10.36
C ILE A 163 7.68 0.07 -8.90
N HIS A 164 7.04 1.18 -8.57
CA HIS A 164 6.92 1.60 -7.17
C HIS A 164 5.83 2.65 -6.96
N TYR A 165 5.67 3.04 -5.69
CA TYR A 165 4.72 4.05 -5.23
C TYR A 165 3.31 3.74 -5.71
N PRO A 166 2.81 2.53 -5.40
CA PRO A 166 1.45 2.19 -5.76
C PRO A 166 0.47 3.07 -5.00
N SER A 167 -0.71 3.24 -5.60
CA SER A 167 -1.90 3.78 -4.96
C SER A 167 -3.12 2.95 -5.37
N LEU A 168 -3.95 2.60 -4.41
CA LEU A 168 -5.17 1.82 -4.60
C LEU A 168 -6.38 2.76 -4.66
N LEU A 169 -7.30 2.46 -5.58
CA LEU A 169 -8.61 3.09 -5.64
C LEU A 169 -9.65 2.05 -6.02
N GLN A 170 -10.63 1.81 -5.17
CA GLN A 170 -11.78 1.03 -5.56
C GLN A 170 -12.71 1.89 -6.40
N LEU A 171 -12.90 1.54 -7.67
CA LEU A 171 -13.77 2.29 -8.59
C LEU A 171 -15.23 1.93 -8.36
N ASP A 172 -15.52 0.66 -8.12
CA ASP A 172 -16.87 0.15 -7.89
C ASP A 172 -16.85 -1.18 -7.11
N ARG A 173 -17.98 -1.87 -7.00
CA ARG A 173 -18.07 -3.15 -6.27
C ARG A 173 -17.30 -4.30 -6.92
N SER A 174 -17.00 -4.22 -8.20
CA SER A 174 -16.29 -5.20 -9.03
C SER A 174 -14.87 -4.80 -9.41
N THR A 175 -14.47 -3.53 -9.28
CA THR A 175 -13.21 -3.05 -9.86
C THR A 175 -12.31 -2.37 -8.83
N LEU A 176 -11.07 -2.85 -8.71
CA LEU A 176 -9.99 -2.20 -7.98
C LEU A 176 -8.92 -1.69 -8.95
N ALA A 177 -8.67 -0.39 -8.96
CA ALA A 177 -7.59 0.23 -9.71
C ALA A 177 -6.31 0.30 -8.86
N VAL A 178 -5.17 0.07 -9.51
CA VAL A 178 -3.82 0.19 -8.99
C VAL A 178 -3.07 1.16 -9.87
N PHE A 179 -2.79 2.35 -9.33
CA PHE A 179 -1.92 3.33 -9.98
C PHE A 179 -0.48 3.10 -9.52
N TYR A 180 0.50 3.21 -10.41
CA TYR A 180 1.91 3.02 -10.03
C TYR A 180 2.86 3.73 -10.98
N SER A 181 4.04 4.10 -10.47
CA SER A 181 5.11 4.64 -11.31
C SER A 181 6.04 3.53 -11.77
N ARG A 182 6.45 3.61 -13.03
CA ARG A 182 7.44 2.74 -13.65
C ARG A 182 8.47 3.59 -14.36
N PHE A 183 9.74 3.40 -14.02
CA PHE A 183 10.84 4.05 -14.75
C PHE A 183 12.12 3.24 -14.71
N TYR A 184 13.06 3.66 -15.56
CA TYR A 184 14.37 3.06 -15.67
C TYR A 184 15.42 4.06 -15.17
N LEU A 185 16.30 3.59 -14.29
CA LEU A 185 17.41 4.38 -13.79
C LEU A 185 18.48 4.47 -14.88
N GLY A 186 18.76 5.70 -15.30
CA GLY A 186 19.83 6.02 -16.22
C GLY A 186 20.81 7.03 -15.65
N ARG A 187 21.87 7.29 -16.41
CA ARG A 187 22.81 8.41 -16.24
C ARG A 187 22.59 9.48 -17.30
N CYS A 188 21.33 9.72 -17.68
CA CYS A 188 20.98 10.66 -18.75
C CYS A 188 21.56 12.05 -18.56
N ALA A 189 21.52 12.57 -17.33
CA ALA A 189 22.02 13.90 -17.01
C ALA A 189 23.55 14.02 -17.15
N GLN A 190 24.28 12.91 -17.27
CA GLN A 190 25.74 12.87 -17.31
C GLN A 190 26.29 12.77 -18.75
N VAL A 191 25.43 12.66 -19.77
CA VAL A 191 25.84 12.46 -21.17
C VAL A 191 25.29 13.56 -22.08
N ARG A 192 26.14 14.08 -22.98
CA ARG A 192 25.74 15.10 -23.98
C ARG A 192 24.89 14.52 -25.12
N ALA A 193 25.13 13.26 -25.49
CA ALA A 193 24.40 12.53 -26.53
C ALA A 193 23.77 11.28 -25.89
N PRO A 194 22.45 11.27 -25.62
CA PRO A 194 21.78 10.17 -24.95
C PRO A 194 21.74 8.93 -25.84
N ARG A 195 22.04 7.77 -25.27
CA ARG A 195 21.87 6.44 -25.88
C ARG A 195 21.12 5.55 -24.90
N GLU A 196 20.41 4.52 -25.38
CA GLU A 196 19.61 3.61 -24.54
C GLU A 196 20.41 3.03 -23.36
N SER A 197 21.70 2.71 -23.54
CA SER A 197 22.56 2.20 -22.46
C SER A 197 22.78 3.18 -21.30
N TYR A 198 22.71 4.49 -21.55
CA TYR A 198 22.85 5.54 -20.54
C TYR A 198 21.51 6.14 -20.14
N CYS A 199 20.51 6.04 -21.00
CA CYS A 199 19.18 6.59 -20.86
C CYS A 199 18.10 5.54 -21.06
N PRO A 200 18.15 4.43 -20.30
CA PRO A 200 17.10 3.44 -20.41
C PRO A 200 15.78 4.13 -20.10
N GLY A 201 14.76 3.87 -20.90
CA GLY A 201 13.43 4.42 -20.67
C GLY A 201 13.13 5.80 -21.23
N ARG A 202 14.13 6.57 -21.69
CA ARG A 202 13.91 7.96 -22.19
C ARG A 202 12.85 8.01 -23.27
N ASP A 203 12.93 7.10 -24.24
CA ASP A 203 12.01 7.01 -25.37
C ASP A 203 11.08 5.77 -25.24
N SER A 204 11.06 5.14 -24.06
CA SER A 204 10.22 3.96 -23.82
C SER A 204 8.79 4.36 -23.48
N ASN A 205 7.83 3.83 -24.23
CA ASN A 205 6.41 3.87 -23.87
C ASN A 205 6.07 3.04 -22.61
N ASN A 206 7.05 2.32 -22.06
CA ASN A 206 6.93 1.52 -20.86
C ASN A 206 7.54 2.22 -19.62
N GLN A 207 7.53 3.56 -19.63
CA GLN A 207 7.93 4.44 -18.53
C GLN A 207 6.83 5.51 -18.33
N GLY A 208 6.54 5.83 -17.07
CA GLY A 208 5.49 6.79 -16.70
C GLY A 208 4.67 6.32 -15.52
N ILE A 209 3.42 6.79 -15.46
CA ILE A 209 2.42 6.38 -14.47
C ILE A 209 1.41 5.48 -15.18
N PHE A 210 1.18 4.30 -14.63
CA PHE A 210 0.30 3.28 -15.18
C PHE A 210 -0.91 3.09 -14.28
N MET A 211 -1.98 2.57 -14.86
CA MET A 211 -3.14 2.08 -14.13
C MET A 211 -3.39 0.63 -14.52
N ALA A 212 -3.49 -0.24 -13.54
CA ALA A 212 -3.99 -1.61 -13.72
C ALA A 212 -5.34 -1.75 -13.01
N THR A 213 -6.29 -2.47 -13.59
CA THR A 213 -7.55 -2.82 -12.92
C THR A 213 -7.59 -4.31 -12.58
N ILE A 214 -8.19 -4.64 -11.44
CA ILE A 214 -8.39 -5.99 -10.93
C ILE A 214 -9.89 -6.25 -10.80
N ASP A 215 -10.37 -7.34 -11.40
CA ASP A 215 -11.75 -7.83 -11.21
C ASP A 215 -11.93 -8.49 -9.83
N LEU A 216 -12.52 -7.74 -8.90
CA LEU A 216 -12.88 -8.17 -7.55
C LEU A 216 -13.93 -9.29 -7.54
N THR A 217 -14.75 -9.41 -8.59
CA THR A 217 -15.76 -10.48 -8.69
C THR A 217 -15.07 -11.83 -8.86
N ALA A 218 -14.08 -11.91 -9.75
CA ALA A 218 -13.24 -13.09 -9.93
C ALA A 218 -12.50 -13.45 -8.63
N VAL A 219 -11.89 -12.47 -7.94
CA VAL A 219 -11.18 -12.73 -6.68
C VAL A 219 -12.10 -13.31 -5.61
N ARG A 220 -13.32 -12.76 -5.44
CA ARG A 220 -14.32 -13.28 -4.48
C ARG A 220 -14.76 -14.70 -4.79
N GLN A 221 -14.74 -15.09 -6.07
CA GLN A 221 -15.06 -16.44 -6.52
C GLN A 221 -13.86 -17.39 -6.45
N GLY A 222 -12.73 -16.95 -5.88
CA GLY A 222 -11.49 -17.74 -5.78
C GLY A 222 -10.78 -17.95 -7.11
N ARG A 223 -11.08 -17.13 -8.12
CA ARG A 223 -10.48 -17.20 -9.46
C ARG A 223 -9.29 -16.25 -9.55
N VAL A 224 -8.37 -16.55 -10.47
CA VAL A 224 -7.31 -15.60 -10.85
C VAL A 224 -7.99 -14.41 -11.53
N PRO A 225 -7.82 -13.17 -11.03
CA PRO A 225 -8.44 -12.01 -11.63
C PRO A 225 -7.83 -11.72 -13.00
N GLN A 226 -8.68 -11.25 -13.93
CA GLN A 226 -8.19 -10.63 -15.15
C GLN A 226 -7.59 -9.27 -14.81
N LEU A 227 -6.48 -8.93 -15.48
CA LEU A 227 -5.79 -7.66 -15.34
C LEU A 227 -5.89 -6.89 -16.66
N ASP A 228 -6.35 -5.65 -16.58
CA ASP A 228 -6.26 -4.69 -17.69
C ASP A 228 -5.28 -3.57 -17.29
N THR A 229 -4.14 -3.51 -17.97
CA THR A 229 -3.08 -2.53 -17.71
C THR A 229 -3.07 -1.47 -18.80
N ARG A 230 -3.36 -0.23 -18.44
CA ARG A 230 -3.33 0.92 -19.35
C ARG A 230 -2.01 1.68 -19.21
N ARG A 231 -1.42 2.01 -20.35
CA ARG A 231 -0.17 2.77 -20.46
C ARG A 231 -0.46 4.26 -20.69
N PRO A 232 0.48 5.16 -20.33
CA PRO A 232 0.32 6.61 -20.56
C PRO A 232 -0.07 7.02 -21.99
N ASN A 233 0.28 6.22 -23.00
CA ASN A 233 0.10 6.54 -24.42
C ASN A 233 -0.93 5.63 -25.13
N ASP A 234 -1.68 4.81 -24.38
CA ASP A 234 -2.82 4.08 -24.95
C ASP A 234 -3.96 5.11 -25.10
N GLY A 235 -4.03 5.74 -26.28
CA GLY A 235 -4.72 7.02 -26.53
C GLY A 235 -6.24 7.03 -26.40
N ASP A 236 -6.75 6.74 -25.20
CA ASP A 236 -8.17 6.68 -24.90
C ASP A 236 -8.52 7.66 -23.76
N GLU A 237 -8.52 8.96 -24.10
CA GLU A 237 -8.89 10.07 -23.21
C GLU A 237 -10.35 9.99 -22.69
N ARG A 238 -11.16 9.05 -23.20
CA ARG A 238 -12.62 9.03 -22.99
C ARG A 238 -13.12 8.36 -21.71
N VAL A 239 -12.29 7.62 -20.97
CA VAL A 239 -12.81 6.78 -19.85
C VAL A 239 -12.74 7.48 -18.49
N LEU A 240 -11.82 8.44 -18.29
CA LEU A 240 -11.75 9.19 -17.03
C LEU A 240 -12.95 10.13 -16.83
N SER A 241 -13.64 10.55 -17.91
CA SER A 241 -14.84 11.37 -17.79
C SER A 241 -16.06 10.57 -17.33
N ASP A 242 -16.10 9.27 -17.58
CA ASP A 242 -17.30 8.45 -17.33
C ASP A 242 -17.26 7.79 -15.95
N ALA A 243 -16.07 7.51 -15.40
CA ALA A 243 -15.91 6.97 -14.05
C ALA A 243 -16.06 8.00 -12.92
N LEU A 244 -16.08 9.30 -13.24
CA LEU A 244 -16.21 10.41 -12.28
C LEU A 244 -17.58 11.11 -12.37
N ARG A 245 -18.56 10.51 -13.07
CA ARG A 245 -19.86 11.12 -13.35
C ARG A 245 -21.07 10.53 -12.62
N ASP A 246 -20.89 9.51 -11.77
CA ASP A 246 -21.98 8.93 -10.97
C ASP A 246 -21.78 9.09 -9.46
#